data_AF-A0A2R6NTK0-F1
#
_entry.id   AF-A0A2R6NTK0-F1
#
_cell.length_a   1.000
_cell.length_b   1.000
_cell.length_c   1.000
_cell.angle_alpha   90.00
_cell.angle_beta   90.00
_cell.angle_gamma   90.00
#
_symmetry.space_group_name_H-M   'P 1'
#
loop_
_entity.id
_entity.type
_entity.pdbx_description
1 polymer ?
#
loop_
_entity_poly.entity_id
_entity_poly.type
_entity_poly.pdbx_seq_one_letter_code
_entity_poly.pdbx_strand_id
1 'polypeptide(L)'
;MQAFLSLALGDDELDDSEDGESKEEEPSEGNAVEDGGDSEEDGAVEGPRVLGDVSLAKRPERAYPRTLPELGTHFGVPHLPSLVAFFLYDQTHSEPLPDGSPTPPCPPLQHIKVYHSAAATFYAPSDISGIGGMRRERIRATPSWFNGPPRYDCVFAENDSTVEGFRGLHAARVKTFFSFECGGVEYPCALIQWYSPVADEPDDLTGLWVVEPDFDNDNQPFYGVIHLDSILRLAHLIPDFGDAVLPPDFLQSQSLDAFKTYYVNKYADHHAHEIAF
;
A
#
# COMPACT_ATOMS: atom_id res chain seq x y z
N MET A 1 16.73 6.86 -10.16
CA MET A 1 17.03 5.58 -9.47
C MET A 1 17.10 4.47 -10.52
N GLN A 2 18.28 3.88 -10.75
CA GLN A 2 18.50 2.89 -11.80
C GLN A 2 18.81 1.50 -11.23
N ALA A 3 18.12 0.52 -11.81
CA ALA A 3 18.48 -0.87 -12.03
C ALA A 3 18.50 -1.85 -10.83
N PHE A 4 17.43 -2.63 -10.70
CA PHE A 4 17.55 -4.03 -10.30
C PHE A 4 17.36 -4.92 -11.54
N LEU A 5 18.48 -5.46 -12.03
CA LEU A 5 18.53 -6.46 -13.08
C LEU A 5 18.15 -7.82 -12.51
N SER A 6 17.13 -8.43 -13.13
CA SER A 6 16.81 -9.84 -13.00
C SER A 6 17.97 -10.71 -13.49
N LEU A 7 18.54 -11.54 -12.62
CA LEU A 7 19.38 -12.66 -13.02
C LEU A 7 18.64 -13.95 -12.71
N ALA A 8 17.91 -14.45 -13.71
CA ALA A 8 17.56 -15.86 -13.82
C ALA A 8 18.78 -16.59 -14.39
N LEU A 9 19.27 -17.61 -13.68
CA LEU A 9 20.15 -18.63 -14.25
C LEU A 9 19.32 -19.91 -14.39
N GLY A 10 19.22 -20.38 -15.62
CA GLY A 10 18.57 -21.62 -16.00
C GLY A 10 19.53 -22.81 -16.12
N ASP A 11 18.97 -23.94 -15.75
CA ASP A 11 18.94 -25.26 -16.38
C ASP A 11 20.11 -26.28 -16.31
N ASP A 12 19.63 -27.49 -15.96
CA ASP A 12 20.03 -28.85 -16.34
C ASP A 12 21.24 -29.49 -15.63
N GLU A 13 21.23 -30.76 -15.19
CA GLU A 13 20.30 -31.90 -15.30
C GLU A 13 20.81 -33.05 -14.38
N LEU A 14 20.01 -34.14 -14.28
CA LEU A 14 20.30 -35.56 -13.93
C LEU A 14 19.90 -36.04 -12.52
N ASP A 15 19.36 -37.25 -12.29
CA ASP A 15 18.49 -38.23 -12.98
C ASP A 15 18.21 -39.37 -11.95
N ASP A 16 17.12 -40.14 -12.15
CA ASP A 16 16.78 -41.48 -11.61
C ASP A 16 16.49 -41.65 -10.09
N SER A 17 15.51 -42.45 -9.60
CA SER A 17 14.56 -43.45 -10.14
C SER A 17 13.58 -43.86 -9.00
N GLU A 18 12.27 -43.97 -9.26
CA GLU A 18 11.40 -45.19 -9.23
C GLU A 18 10.58 -45.50 -7.94
N ASP A 19 9.45 -46.19 -8.20
CA ASP A 19 8.37 -46.75 -7.35
C ASP A 19 7.28 -45.77 -6.84
N GLY A 20 5.98 -45.88 -7.15
CA GLY A 20 5.16 -46.94 -7.75
C GLY A 20 3.91 -47.18 -6.88
N GLU A 21 2.71 -46.75 -7.32
CA GLU A 21 1.45 -47.51 -7.27
C GLU A 21 0.21 -46.67 -7.65
N SER A 22 -0.60 -47.26 -8.52
CA SER A 22 -1.82 -46.76 -9.15
C SER A 22 -3.09 -47.18 -8.40
N LYS A 23 -4.13 -46.33 -8.40
CA LYS A 23 -5.54 -46.75 -8.28
C LYS A 23 -6.47 -45.86 -9.11
N GLU A 24 -7.28 -46.50 -9.93
CA GLU A 24 -8.27 -45.93 -10.86
C GLU A 24 -9.65 -45.66 -10.20
N GLU A 25 -10.22 -44.54 -10.65
CA GLU A 25 -11.60 -44.05 -10.88
C GLU A 25 -12.88 -44.73 -10.32
N GLU A 26 -13.87 -43.88 -9.94
CA GLU A 26 -15.17 -43.70 -10.64
C GLU A 26 -15.96 -42.49 -10.05
N PRO A 27 -16.95 -41.90 -10.77
CA PRO A 27 -17.26 -40.47 -10.76
C PRO A 27 -18.49 -40.08 -9.91
N SER A 28 -18.55 -38.80 -9.51
CA SER A 28 -19.76 -38.19 -8.92
C SER A 28 -20.05 -36.86 -9.61
N GLU A 29 -21.06 -36.84 -10.47
CA GLU A 29 -21.68 -35.64 -11.01
C GLU A 29 -22.29 -34.79 -9.89
N GLY A 30 -22.03 -33.48 -9.90
CA GLY A 30 -22.61 -32.54 -8.95
C GLY A 30 -22.25 -31.09 -9.23
N ASN A 31 -22.90 -30.51 -10.24
CA ASN A 31 -23.09 -29.08 -10.51
C ASN A 31 -21.95 -28.11 -10.11
N ALA A 32 -21.11 -27.80 -11.11
CA ALA A 32 -20.28 -26.61 -11.11
C ALA A 32 -21.17 -25.35 -11.10
N VAL A 33 -21.22 -24.68 -9.96
CA VAL A 33 -21.37 -23.23 -9.92
C VAL A 33 -19.95 -22.70 -9.92
N GLU A 34 -19.44 -22.30 -11.08
CA GLU A 34 -18.20 -21.50 -11.15
C GLU A 34 -18.50 -20.13 -10.54
N ASP A 35 -18.35 -20.04 -9.22
CA ASP A 35 -18.08 -18.78 -8.55
C ASP A 35 -16.64 -18.41 -8.91
N GLY A 36 -16.48 -17.49 -9.86
CA GLY A 36 -15.19 -16.89 -10.22
C GLY A 36 -14.70 -15.97 -9.10
N GLY A 37 -14.52 -16.53 -7.90
CA GLY A 37 -13.92 -15.88 -6.76
C GLY A 37 -12.45 -15.64 -7.06
N ASP A 38 -12.06 -14.37 -7.19
CA ASP A 38 -10.67 -13.95 -7.08
C ASP A 38 -10.21 -14.25 -5.64
N SER A 39 -9.83 -15.49 -5.36
CA SER A 39 -9.23 -15.91 -4.10
C SER A 39 -7.77 -15.45 -4.03
N GLU A 40 -7.57 -14.14 -4.00
CA GLU A 40 -6.33 -13.55 -3.48
C GLU A 40 -6.48 -13.43 -1.97
N GLU A 41 -6.44 -14.59 -1.31
CA GLU A 41 -6.57 -14.70 0.14
C GLU A 41 -5.34 -14.09 0.81
N ASP A 42 -5.59 -13.37 1.92
CA ASP A 42 -4.54 -12.83 2.79
C ASP A 42 -3.82 -14.00 3.48
N GLY A 43 -2.49 -14.01 3.48
CA GLY A 43 -1.71 -15.03 4.16
C GLY A 43 -0.55 -15.61 3.35
N ALA A 44 -0.29 -16.89 3.56
CA ALA A 44 0.86 -17.61 3.02
C ALA A 44 0.81 -17.70 1.48
N VAL A 45 1.91 -17.34 0.81
CA VAL A 45 2.02 -17.46 -0.65
C VAL A 45 3.20 -18.36 -1.02
N GLU A 46 3.02 -19.18 -2.06
CA GLU A 46 4.10 -19.92 -2.70
C GLU A 46 4.73 -19.07 -3.81
N GLY A 47 6.06 -19.00 -3.86
CA GLY A 47 6.75 -18.24 -4.90
C GLY A 47 8.22 -17.96 -4.60
N PRO A 48 8.95 -17.37 -5.56
CA PRO A 48 10.32 -16.93 -5.34
C PRO A 48 10.38 -15.88 -4.23
N ARG A 49 11.46 -15.90 -3.46
CA ARG A 49 11.67 -14.96 -2.36
C ARG A 49 11.89 -13.54 -2.92
N VAL A 50 11.01 -12.62 -2.57
CA VAL A 50 11.14 -11.18 -2.83
C VAL A 50 11.18 -10.42 -1.50
N LEU A 51 11.93 -9.32 -1.44
CA LEU A 51 12.01 -8.49 -0.24
C LEU A 51 10.65 -7.83 0.05
N GLY A 52 10.01 -7.30 -1.00
CA GLY A 52 8.66 -6.75 -0.98
C GLY A 52 8.24 -6.40 -2.41
N ASP A 53 6.96 -6.56 -2.71
CA ASP A 53 6.32 -6.15 -3.96
C ASP A 53 4.88 -5.71 -3.67
N VAL A 54 4.45 -4.60 -4.26
CA VAL A 54 3.07 -4.13 -4.16
C VAL A 54 2.48 -3.99 -5.55
N SER A 55 1.43 -4.78 -5.81
CA SER A 55 0.75 -4.80 -7.11
C SER A 55 -0.71 -4.36 -7.01
N LEU A 56 -1.17 -3.61 -8.02
CA LEU A 56 -2.57 -3.21 -8.13
C LEU A 56 -3.48 -4.43 -8.30
N ALA A 57 -4.73 -4.31 -7.85
CA ALA A 57 -5.74 -5.31 -8.18
C ALA A 57 -5.85 -5.52 -9.70
N LYS A 58 -6.05 -6.77 -10.12
CA LYS A 58 -6.08 -7.15 -11.55
C LYS A 58 -7.13 -6.39 -12.38
N ARG A 59 -8.25 -6.01 -11.76
CA ARG A 59 -9.36 -5.35 -12.43
C ARG A 59 -9.47 -3.89 -12.00
N PRO A 60 -9.35 -2.93 -12.92
CA PRO A 60 -9.61 -1.54 -12.62
C PRO A 60 -11.11 -1.27 -12.51
N GLU A 61 -11.45 -0.27 -11.71
CA GLU A 61 -12.80 0.22 -11.52
C GLU A 61 -13.26 1.05 -12.71
N ARG A 62 -14.46 0.74 -13.22
CA ARG A 62 -14.97 1.32 -14.48
C ARG A 62 -15.75 2.61 -14.31
N ALA A 63 -16.21 2.91 -13.09
CA ALA A 63 -17.11 4.02 -12.79
C ALA A 63 -16.38 5.34 -12.51
N TYR A 64 -15.07 5.42 -12.77
CA TYR A 64 -14.25 6.59 -12.49
C TYR A 64 -14.01 7.47 -13.72
N PRO A 65 -13.86 8.80 -13.52
CA PRO A 65 -13.37 9.69 -14.56
C PRO A 65 -12.01 9.25 -15.11
N ARG A 66 -11.72 9.64 -16.36
CA ARG A 66 -10.50 9.22 -17.08
C ARG A 66 -9.51 10.35 -17.30
N THR A 67 -9.73 11.50 -16.67
CA THR A 67 -8.83 12.65 -16.72
C THR A 67 -8.42 13.04 -15.31
N LEU A 68 -7.18 13.50 -15.13
CA LEU A 68 -6.69 13.90 -13.81
C LEU A 68 -7.50 15.01 -13.13
N PRO A 69 -7.93 16.09 -13.82
CA PRO A 69 -8.71 17.15 -13.17
C PRO A 69 -10.07 16.66 -12.67
N GLU A 70 -10.75 15.81 -13.45
CA GLU A 70 -12.02 15.21 -13.05
C GLU A 70 -11.83 14.21 -11.90
N LEU A 71 -10.76 13.41 -11.93
CA LEU A 71 -10.41 12.52 -10.82
C LEU A 71 -10.11 13.30 -9.54
N GLY A 72 -9.34 14.38 -9.63
CA GLY A 72 -9.06 15.26 -8.49
C GLY A 72 -10.35 15.80 -7.89
N THR A 73 -11.27 16.27 -8.73
CA THR A 73 -12.60 16.71 -8.27
C THR A 73 -13.38 15.56 -7.62
N HIS A 74 -13.36 14.37 -8.23
CA HIS A 74 -14.07 13.20 -7.72
C HIS A 74 -13.56 12.71 -6.37
N PHE A 75 -12.24 12.76 -6.13
CA PHE A 75 -11.62 12.39 -4.86
C PHE A 75 -11.67 13.49 -3.79
N GLY A 76 -12.13 14.70 -4.13
CA GLY A 76 -12.05 15.85 -3.23
C GLY A 76 -10.63 16.41 -3.10
N VAL A 77 -9.76 16.17 -4.08
CA VAL A 77 -8.37 16.67 -4.16
C VAL A 77 -8.18 17.42 -5.48
N PRO A 78 -8.67 18.67 -5.61
CA PRO A 78 -8.62 19.41 -6.89
C PRO A 78 -7.20 19.65 -7.42
N HIS A 79 -6.20 19.65 -6.54
CA HIS A 79 -4.79 19.83 -6.86
C HIS A 79 -4.08 18.52 -7.25
N LEU A 80 -4.81 17.41 -7.45
CA LEU A 80 -4.25 16.14 -7.90
C LEU A 80 -3.33 16.25 -9.15
N PRO A 81 -3.65 17.07 -10.18
CA PRO A 81 -2.73 17.26 -11.30
C PRO A 81 -1.36 17.79 -10.90
N SER A 82 -1.30 18.67 -9.90
CA SER A 82 -0.03 19.19 -9.37
C SER A 82 0.76 18.11 -8.64
N LEU A 83 0.08 17.28 -7.83
CA LEU A 83 0.72 16.15 -7.13
C LEU A 83 1.33 15.15 -8.10
N VAL A 84 0.60 14.81 -9.17
CA VAL A 84 1.11 13.90 -10.20
C VAL A 84 2.27 14.54 -10.98
N ALA A 85 2.24 15.86 -11.22
CA ALA A 85 3.34 16.55 -11.88
C ALA A 85 4.62 16.55 -11.03
N PHE A 86 4.52 16.82 -9.73
CA PHE A 86 5.65 16.71 -8.80
C PHE A 86 6.19 15.28 -8.74
N PHE A 87 5.30 14.29 -8.57
CA PHE A 87 5.67 12.88 -8.61
C PHE A 87 6.44 12.52 -9.89
N LEU A 88 5.92 12.87 -11.07
CA LEU A 88 6.59 12.58 -12.34
C LEU A 88 7.93 13.29 -12.50
N TYR A 89 8.07 14.49 -11.92
CA TYR A 89 9.35 15.17 -11.89
C TYR A 89 10.38 14.35 -11.10
N ASP A 90 10.02 13.93 -9.88
CA ASP A 90 10.88 13.13 -9.00
C ASP A 90 11.23 11.77 -9.60
N GLN A 91 10.34 11.17 -10.41
CA GLN A 91 10.63 9.93 -11.13
C GLN A 91 11.63 10.10 -12.28
N THR A 92 11.70 11.30 -12.89
CA THR A 92 12.45 11.54 -14.13
C THR A 92 13.72 12.34 -13.94
N HIS A 93 13.93 12.93 -12.75
CA HIS A 93 15.09 13.74 -12.41
C HIS A 93 15.81 13.18 -11.19
N SER A 94 17.13 13.30 -11.16
CA SER A 94 17.94 12.81 -10.04
C SER A 94 17.99 13.79 -8.86
N GLU A 95 17.73 15.07 -9.10
CA GLU A 95 17.73 16.11 -8.07
C GLU A 95 16.28 16.51 -7.76
N PRO A 96 15.91 16.65 -6.48
CA PRO A 96 14.58 17.10 -6.11
C PRO A 96 14.36 18.56 -6.54
N LEU A 97 13.10 18.91 -6.78
CA LEU A 97 12.71 20.30 -6.98
C LEU A 97 13.07 21.13 -5.74
N PRO A 98 13.79 22.26 -5.88
CA PRO A 98 14.06 23.14 -4.76
C PRO A 98 12.77 23.68 -4.14
N ASP A 99 12.79 23.89 -2.83
CA ASP A 99 11.65 24.47 -2.10
C ASP A 99 11.20 25.80 -2.70
N GLY A 100 9.90 25.97 -2.88
CA GLY A 100 9.30 27.18 -3.45
C GLY A 100 9.42 27.30 -4.97
N SER A 101 9.95 26.29 -5.66
CA SER A 101 9.89 26.21 -7.12
C SER A 101 8.43 26.14 -7.61
N PRO A 102 8.12 26.69 -8.80
CA PRO A 102 6.78 26.57 -9.37
C PRO A 102 6.48 25.12 -9.70
N THR A 103 5.21 24.72 -9.59
CA THR A 103 4.76 23.38 -9.97
C THR A 103 5.16 23.08 -11.42
N PRO A 104 5.84 21.94 -11.68
CA PRO A 104 6.20 21.56 -13.04
C PRO A 104 4.94 21.33 -13.88
N PRO A 105 5.00 21.53 -15.21
CA PRO A 105 3.88 21.22 -16.07
C PRO A 105 3.62 19.71 -16.07
N CYS A 106 2.38 19.29 -15.83
CA CYS A 106 2.00 17.88 -15.94
C CYS A 106 2.08 17.44 -17.42
N PRO A 107 2.88 16.43 -17.76
CA PRO A 107 2.88 15.88 -19.12
C PRO A 107 1.52 15.21 -19.43
N PRO A 108 1.20 15.00 -20.72
CA PRO A 108 -0.04 14.35 -21.11
C PRO A 108 -0.04 12.89 -20.64
N LEU A 109 -1.10 12.52 -19.90
CA LEU A 109 -1.28 11.16 -19.40
C LEU A 109 -2.30 10.41 -20.24
N GLN A 110 -2.09 9.10 -20.34
CA GLN A 110 -2.98 8.18 -21.04
C GLN A 110 -3.38 7.03 -20.12
N HIS A 111 -4.43 6.30 -20.51
CA HIS A 111 -4.84 5.07 -19.86
C HIS A 111 -5.02 5.15 -18.34
N ILE A 112 -5.55 6.26 -17.82
CA ILE A 112 -5.77 6.42 -16.38
C ILE A 112 -6.82 5.41 -15.90
N LYS A 113 -6.45 4.62 -14.89
CA LYS A 113 -7.26 3.57 -14.27
C LYS A 113 -7.25 3.74 -12.76
N VAL A 114 -8.35 3.39 -12.08
CA VAL A 114 -8.50 3.48 -10.63
C VAL A 114 -8.72 2.08 -10.05
N TYR A 115 -8.24 1.84 -8.83
CA TYR A 115 -8.34 0.54 -8.15
C TYR A 115 -8.72 0.77 -6.67
N HIS A 116 -9.54 -0.14 -6.12
CA HIS A 116 -9.94 -0.09 -4.70
C HIS A 116 -9.03 -0.88 -3.77
N SER A 117 -8.00 -1.55 -4.31
CA SER A 117 -7.01 -2.27 -3.51
C SER A 117 -5.73 -2.55 -4.26
N ALA A 118 -4.68 -2.80 -3.49
CA ALA A 118 -3.42 -3.39 -3.92
C ALA A 118 -3.07 -4.59 -3.02
N ALA A 119 -2.17 -5.46 -3.46
CA ALA A 119 -1.66 -6.58 -2.71
C ALA A 119 -0.16 -6.37 -2.43
N ALA A 120 0.22 -6.32 -1.16
CA ALA A 120 1.61 -6.30 -0.72
C ALA A 120 2.07 -7.74 -0.47
N THR A 121 3.14 -8.18 -1.12
CA THR A 121 3.73 -9.51 -0.95
C THR A 121 5.16 -9.35 -0.46
N PHE A 122 5.49 -9.91 0.71
CA PHE A 122 6.79 -9.71 1.36
C PHE A 122 7.24 -10.97 2.09
N TYR A 123 8.54 -11.04 2.38
CA TYR A 123 9.14 -12.14 3.11
C TYR A 123 8.98 -11.95 4.62
N ALA A 124 8.26 -12.86 5.27
CA ALA A 124 8.01 -12.87 6.71
C ALA A 124 8.09 -14.31 7.26
N PRO A 125 9.30 -14.86 7.44
CA PRO A 125 9.50 -16.26 7.82
C PRO A 125 9.10 -16.56 9.27
N SER A 126 9.03 -15.50 10.09
CA SER A 126 8.68 -15.57 11.50
C SER A 126 7.16 -15.61 11.74
N ASP A 127 6.37 -15.29 10.71
CA ASP A 127 4.91 -15.40 10.71
C ASP A 127 4.47 -16.76 10.14
N ILE A 128 3.20 -17.13 10.33
CA ILE A 128 2.61 -18.29 9.64
C ILE A 128 2.61 -17.99 8.14
N SER A 129 3.58 -18.56 7.44
CA SER A 129 3.89 -18.29 6.05
C SER A 129 4.04 -19.59 5.26
N GLY A 130 4.00 -19.50 3.93
CA GLY A 130 4.13 -20.65 3.04
C GLY A 130 5.52 -21.26 3.09
N ILE A 131 5.77 -22.31 2.30
CA ILE A 131 7.06 -23.04 2.27
C ILE A 131 8.25 -22.10 2.00
N GLY A 132 8.04 -21.00 1.29
CA GLY A 132 9.05 -19.97 0.99
C GLY A 132 9.15 -18.82 2.01
N GLY A 133 8.35 -18.81 3.08
CA GLY A 133 8.30 -17.71 4.05
C GLY A 133 7.65 -16.43 3.52
N MET A 134 6.92 -16.50 2.40
CA MET A 134 6.25 -15.35 1.80
C MET A 134 4.84 -15.17 2.37
N ARG A 135 4.47 -13.90 2.57
CA ARG A 135 3.17 -13.45 3.04
C ARG A 135 2.60 -12.42 2.07
N ARG A 136 1.28 -12.42 1.90
CA ARG A 136 0.55 -11.42 1.12
C ARG A 136 -0.54 -10.79 1.95
N GLU A 137 -0.62 -9.46 1.91
CA GLU A 137 -1.64 -8.64 2.56
C GLU A 137 -2.40 -7.82 1.53
N ARG A 138 -3.70 -7.62 1.76
CA ARG A 138 -4.53 -6.74 0.91
C ARG A 138 -4.65 -5.35 1.54
N ILE A 139 -4.13 -4.35 0.83
CA ILE A 139 -4.28 -2.94 1.18
C ILE A 139 -5.53 -2.39 0.51
N ARG A 140 -6.47 -1.83 1.29
CA ARG A 140 -7.76 -1.32 0.78
C ARG A 140 -7.80 0.19 0.71
N ALA A 141 -8.34 0.68 -0.39
CA ALA A 141 -8.82 2.04 -0.56
C ALA A 141 -10.24 2.01 -1.12
N THR A 142 -11.17 1.46 -0.33
CA THR A 142 -12.53 1.13 -0.76
C THR A 142 -13.52 2.21 -0.30
N PRO A 143 -14.14 2.98 -1.21
CA PRO A 143 -15.05 4.07 -0.86
C PRO A 143 -16.35 3.64 -0.16
N SER A 144 -16.75 2.37 -0.32
CA SER A 144 -17.86 1.79 0.44
C SER A 144 -17.57 0.33 0.78
N TRP A 145 -17.44 0.04 2.08
CA TRP A 145 -17.13 -1.29 2.58
C TRP A 145 -18.41 -1.94 3.14
N PHE A 146 -18.84 -3.07 2.57
CA PHE A 146 -20.12 -3.74 2.89
C PHE A 146 -21.35 -2.82 2.84
N ASN A 147 -21.46 -1.96 1.81
CA ASN A 147 -22.49 -0.90 1.71
C ASN A 147 -22.48 0.09 2.89
N GLY A 148 -21.38 0.15 3.62
CA GLY A 148 -21.16 1.05 4.73
C GLY A 148 -20.17 2.16 4.41
N PRO A 149 -19.62 2.80 5.46
CA PRO A 149 -18.60 3.83 5.35
C PRO A 149 -17.36 3.38 4.56
N PRO A 150 -16.56 4.32 4.04
CA PRO A 150 -15.31 4.01 3.37
C PRO A 150 -14.32 3.32 4.30
N ARG A 151 -13.45 2.49 3.70
CA ARG A 151 -12.30 1.86 4.36
C ARG A 151 -11.03 2.20 3.59
N TYR A 152 -10.18 2.97 4.24
CA TYR A 152 -8.87 3.40 3.75
C TYR A 152 -7.82 2.91 4.73
N ASP A 153 -7.09 1.87 4.33
CA ASP A 153 -6.07 1.25 5.15
C ASP A 153 -4.81 2.15 5.22
N CYS A 154 -4.05 2.01 6.30
CA CYS A 154 -2.75 2.68 6.47
C CYS A 154 -1.62 1.77 6.01
N VAL A 155 -0.51 2.36 5.59
CA VAL A 155 0.67 1.67 5.05
C VAL A 155 1.95 2.25 5.63
N PHE A 156 2.99 1.41 5.68
CA PHE A 156 4.36 1.87 5.79
C PHE A 156 4.90 2.17 4.40
N ALA A 157 5.50 3.34 4.24
CA ALA A 157 6.21 3.74 3.04
C ALA A 157 7.70 3.94 3.35
N GLU A 158 8.56 3.57 2.40
CA GLU A 158 10.00 3.80 2.51
C GLU A 158 10.29 5.30 2.45
N ASN A 159 11.13 5.78 3.35
CA ASN A 159 11.67 7.14 3.33
C ASN A 159 13.18 7.12 3.08
N ASP A 160 13.93 6.46 3.96
CA ASP A 160 15.38 6.32 3.88
C ASP A 160 15.78 4.88 4.20
N SER A 161 16.11 4.12 3.16
CA SER A 161 16.56 2.73 3.27
C SER A 161 17.88 2.53 4.02
N THR A 162 18.60 3.62 4.31
CA THR A 162 19.86 3.58 5.08
C THR A 162 19.63 3.69 6.59
N VAL A 163 18.42 4.02 7.02
CA VAL A 163 18.04 4.20 8.41
C VAL A 163 17.12 3.07 8.83
N GLU A 164 17.44 2.43 9.96
CA GLU A 164 16.64 1.32 10.47
C GLU A 164 15.40 1.78 11.27
N GLY A 165 14.44 0.87 11.43
CA GLY A 165 13.22 1.09 12.20
C GLY A 165 12.29 2.11 11.56
N PHE A 166 11.36 2.64 12.34
CA PHE A 166 10.40 3.62 11.83
C PHE A 166 11.04 4.94 11.37
N ARG A 167 12.29 5.24 11.79
CA ARG A 167 13.01 6.45 11.34
C ARG A 167 13.31 6.44 9.83
N GLY A 168 13.47 5.25 9.25
CA GLY A 168 13.61 5.07 7.80
C GLY A 168 12.27 4.94 7.07
N LEU A 169 11.15 5.06 7.78
CA LEU A 169 9.80 4.85 7.24
C LEU A 169 8.91 6.08 7.44
N HIS A 170 7.85 6.12 6.66
CA HIS A 170 6.70 6.98 6.88
C HIS A 170 5.44 6.15 7.08
N ALA A 171 4.49 6.69 7.83
CA ALA A 171 3.12 6.17 7.87
C ALA A 171 2.25 7.01 6.93
N ALA A 172 1.36 6.36 6.19
CA ALA A 172 0.43 7.04 5.32
C ALA A 172 -0.91 6.30 5.26
N ARG A 173 -2.00 7.03 4.99
CA ARG A 173 -3.32 6.43 4.74
C ARG A 173 -3.63 6.48 3.24
N VAL A 174 -3.93 5.34 2.65
CA VAL A 174 -4.20 5.27 1.20
C VAL A 174 -5.62 5.70 0.91
N LYS A 175 -5.78 6.76 0.12
CA LYS A 175 -7.09 7.31 -0.29
C LYS A 175 -7.59 6.71 -1.59
N THR A 176 -6.68 6.41 -2.52
CA THR A 176 -7.01 5.67 -3.74
C THR A 176 -5.75 5.06 -4.35
N PHE A 177 -5.92 3.99 -5.12
CA PHE A 177 -4.90 3.50 -6.03
C PHE A 177 -5.28 3.86 -7.46
N PHE A 178 -4.29 4.20 -8.28
CA PHE A 178 -4.51 4.49 -9.69
C PHE A 178 -3.24 4.20 -10.49
N SER A 179 -3.40 3.91 -11.78
CA SER A 179 -2.28 3.85 -12.72
C SER A 179 -2.54 4.76 -13.91
N PHE A 180 -1.46 5.20 -14.54
CA PHE A 180 -1.51 5.98 -15.77
C PHE A 180 -0.25 5.75 -16.59
N GLU A 181 -0.35 6.02 -17.89
CA GLU A 181 0.79 5.96 -18.80
C GLU A 181 1.30 7.38 -19.12
N CYS A 182 2.61 7.57 -19.02
CA CYS A 182 3.28 8.80 -19.44
C CYS A 182 4.55 8.45 -20.23
N GLY A 183 4.64 8.92 -21.48
CA GLY A 183 5.81 8.68 -22.32
C GLY A 183 6.08 7.20 -22.62
N GLY A 184 5.04 6.36 -22.65
CA GLY A 184 5.17 4.90 -22.89
C GLY A 184 5.51 4.09 -21.64
N VAL A 185 5.58 4.71 -20.46
CA VAL A 185 5.82 4.03 -19.17
C VAL A 185 4.54 4.06 -18.35
N GLU A 186 4.13 2.92 -17.81
CA GLU A 186 3.03 2.82 -16.85
C GLU A 186 3.55 3.10 -15.43
N TYR A 187 2.85 3.97 -14.72
CA TYR A 187 3.13 4.33 -13.33
C TYR A 187 1.99 3.84 -12.44
N PRO A 188 2.17 2.76 -11.68
CA PRO A 188 1.27 2.38 -10.62
C PRO A 188 1.50 3.26 -9.39
N CYS A 189 0.45 3.94 -8.93
CA CYS A 189 0.53 4.95 -7.89
C CYS A 189 -0.54 4.78 -6.81
N ALA A 190 -0.26 5.37 -5.65
CA ALA A 190 -1.21 5.58 -4.59
C ALA A 190 -1.34 7.09 -4.30
N LEU A 191 -2.58 7.56 -4.15
CA LEU A 191 -2.85 8.84 -3.50
C LEU A 191 -2.93 8.58 -2.00
N ILE A 192 -2.12 9.27 -1.24
CA ILE A 192 -1.97 9.04 0.19
C ILE A 192 -2.09 10.33 0.99
N GLN A 193 -2.55 10.22 2.23
CA GLN A 193 -2.43 11.26 3.24
C GLN A 193 -1.29 10.88 4.18
N TRP A 194 -0.32 11.78 4.36
CA TRP A 194 0.85 11.54 5.19
C TRP A 194 0.57 11.67 6.68
N TYR A 195 1.37 10.99 7.48
CA TYR A 195 1.44 11.15 8.93
C TYR A 195 2.88 11.42 9.33
N SER A 196 3.13 12.53 10.02
CA SER A 196 4.45 12.90 10.54
C SER A 196 4.64 12.45 11.99
N PRO A 197 5.85 12.02 12.38
CA PRO A 197 6.16 11.79 13.77
C PRO A 197 6.09 13.10 14.57
N VAL A 198 5.51 13.05 15.77
CA VAL A 198 5.39 14.24 16.64
C VAL A 198 6.69 14.56 17.40
N ALA A 199 7.64 13.63 17.40
CA ALA A 199 8.94 13.72 18.07
C ALA A 199 9.99 12.89 17.32
N ASP A 200 11.28 13.12 17.61
CA ASP A 200 12.41 12.40 16.98
C ASP A 200 12.68 11.01 17.59
N GLU A 201 11.92 10.63 18.62
CA GLU A 201 12.06 9.39 19.37
C GLU A 201 10.67 8.80 19.71
N PRO A 202 10.58 7.47 19.94
CA PRO A 202 9.35 6.84 20.42
C PRO A 202 8.92 7.38 21.79
N ASP A 203 7.62 7.25 22.09
CA ASP A 203 7.09 7.56 23.41
C ASP A 203 7.75 6.71 24.51
N ASP A 204 8.24 7.35 25.57
CA ASP A 204 9.02 6.73 26.64
C ASP A 204 8.27 5.61 27.39
N LEU A 205 6.94 5.70 27.48
CA LEU A 205 6.12 4.77 28.24
C LEU A 205 5.77 3.51 27.43
N THR A 206 5.38 3.71 26.18
CA THR A 206 4.89 2.65 25.29
C THR A 206 5.98 2.06 24.39
N GLY A 207 7.04 2.82 24.14
CA GLY A 207 8.08 2.52 23.16
C GLY A 207 7.57 2.54 21.71
N LEU A 208 6.41 3.18 21.46
CA LEU A 208 5.79 3.30 20.14
C LEU A 208 6.01 4.70 19.57
N TRP A 209 6.16 4.80 18.26
CA TRP A 209 6.15 6.09 17.57
C TRP A 209 4.75 6.70 17.62
N VAL A 210 4.69 7.99 17.91
CA VAL A 210 3.46 8.77 17.87
C VAL A 210 3.50 9.63 16.61
N VAL A 211 2.44 9.57 15.81
CA VAL A 211 2.30 10.30 14.56
C VAL A 211 1.01 11.10 14.53
N GLU A 212 0.99 12.20 13.79
CA GLU A 212 -0.20 13.00 13.51
C GLU A 212 -0.43 13.12 12.00
N PRO A 213 -1.68 13.20 11.52
CA PRO A 213 -1.93 13.40 10.10
C PRO A 213 -1.47 14.79 9.67
N ASP A 214 -0.83 14.87 8.52
CA ASP A 214 -0.32 16.13 7.98
C ASP A 214 -1.46 16.97 7.39
N PHE A 215 -1.36 18.29 7.59
CA PHE A 215 -2.26 19.28 7.01
C PHE A 215 -1.46 20.40 6.33
N ASP A 216 -2.01 20.94 5.25
CA ASP A 216 -1.47 22.12 4.60
C ASP A 216 -1.81 23.43 5.36
N ASN A 217 -1.34 24.55 4.84
CA ASN A 217 -1.57 25.88 5.43
C ASN A 217 -3.06 26.29 5.52
N ASP A 218 -3.92 25.66 4.71
CA ASP A 218 -5.38 25.88 4.70
C ASP A 218 -6.11 24.85 5.58
N ASN A 219 -5.36 24.09 6.39
CA ASN A 219 -5.85 23.03 7.26
C ASN A 219 -6.62 21.94 6.47
N GLN A 220 -6.22 21.70 5.22
CA GLN A 220 -6.67 20.56 4.44
C GLN A 220 -5.68 19.40 4.58
N PRO A 221 -6.13 18.14 4.48
CA PRO A 221 -5.23 17.00 4.51
C PRO A 221 -4.10 17.15 3.49
N PHE A 222 -2.87 16.98 3.93
CA PHE A 222 -1.70 17.04 3.07
C PHE A 222 -1.57 15.72 2.30
N TYR A 223 -1.81 15.79 0.99
CA TYR A 223 -1.80 14.63 0.11
C TYR A 223 -0.49 14.50 -0.67
N GLY A 224 -0.06 13.27 -0.90
CA GLY A 224 1.04 12.90 -1.78
C GLY A 224 0.63 11.86 -2.81
N VAL A 225 1.37 11.80 -3.92
CA VAL A 225 1.30 10.69 -4.87
C VAL A 225 2.64 9.96 -4.80
N ILE A 226 2.60 8.67 -4.50
CA ILE A 226 3.78 7.81 -4.43
C ILE A 226 3.65 6.64 -5.40
N HIS A 227 4.80 6.11 -5.83
CA HIS A 227 4.84 4.85 -6.57
C HIS A 227 4.52 3.69 -5.63
N LEU A 228 3.96 2.59 -6.15
CA LEU A 228 3.67 1.42 -5.32
C LEU A 228 4.92 0.78 -4.72
N ASP A 229 6.05 0.82 -5.41
CA ASP A 229 7.33 0.31 -4.90
C ASP A 229 7.79 1.03 -3.61
N SER A 230 7.28 2.23 -3.34
CA SER A 230 7.56 2.93 -2.08
C SER A 230 6.75 2.37 -0.91
N ILE A 231 5.69 1.59 -1.16
CA ILE A 231 4.86 0.99 -0.11
C ILE A 231 5.47 -0.36 0.28
N LEU A 232 5.73 -0.56 1.56
CA LEU A 232 6.22 -1.85 2.06
C LEU A 232 5.06 -2.81 2.33
N ARG A 233 4.11 -2.36 3.15
CA ARG A 233 2.97 -3.17 3.64
C ARG A 233 1.96 -2.33 4.42
N LEU A 234 0.96 -2.99 5.01
CA LEU A 234 0.01 -2.35 5.94
C LEU A 234 0.71 -1.81 7.19
N ALA A 235 0.25 -0.66 7.66
CA ALA A 235 0.57 -0.10 8.96
C ALA A 235 -0.70 -0.09 9.82
N HIS A 236 -0.56 -0.43 11.09
CA HIS A 236 -1.65 -0.35 12.05
C HIS A 236 -1.46 0.87 12.95
N LEU A 237 -2.38 1.83 12.87
CA LEU A 237 -2.40 3.03 13.70
C LEU A 237 -3.46 2.88 14.79
N ILE A 238 -3.06 3.06 16.05
CA ILE A 238 -3.95 3.06 17.21
C ILE A 238 -4.21 4.51 17.61
N PRO A 239 -5.46 4.98 17.67
CA PRO A 239 -5.72 6.33 18.13
C PRO A 239 -5.24 6.58 19.56
N ASP A 240 -4.65 7.74 19.80
CA ASP A 240 -4.46 8.24 21.16
C ASP A 240 -5.82 8.75 21.68
N PHE A 241 -6.44 7.96 22.54
CA PHE A 241 -7.78 8.26 23.06
C PHE A 241 -7.81 9.42 24.04
N GLY A 242 -6.66 9.77 24.65
CA GLY A 242 -6.60 10.69 25.78
C GLY A 242 -7.61 10.34 26.89
N ASP A 243 -8.10 11.38 27.57
CA ASP A 243 -9.04 11.23 28.70
C ASP A 243 -10.52 11.43 28.31
N ALA A 244 -10.80 11.67 27.03
CA ALA A 244 -12.15 11.99 26.56
C ALA A 244 -13.01 10.72 26.40
N VAL A 245 -14.28 10.83 26.78
CA VAL A 245 -15.25 9.75 26.56
C VAL A 245 -15.76 9.83 25.12
N LEU A 246 -15.68 8.71 24.39
CA LEU A 246 -16.23 8.62 23.05
C LEU A 246 -17.76 8.69 23.06
N PRO A 247 -18.39 9.39 22.10
CA PRO A 247 -19.83 9.38 21.94
C PRO A 247 -20.39 7.95 21.79
N PRO A 248 -21.59 7.65 22.32
CA PRO A 248 -22.20 6.31 22.19
C PRO A 248 -22.44 5.85 20.74
N ASP A 249 -22.54 6.81 19.81
CA ASP A 249 -22.74 6.62 18.38
C ASP A 249 -21.44 6.73 17.58
N PHE A 250 -20.28 6.76 18.25
CA PHE A 250 -18.97 6.75 17.60
C PHE A 250 -18.78 5.46 16.80
N LEU A 251 -18.47 5.62 15.51
CA LEU A 251 -18.27 4.49 14.60
C LEU A 251 -16.78 4.22 14.42
N GLN A 252 -16.41 2.94 14.37
CA GLN A 252 -15.02 2.53 14.11
C GLN A 252 -14.45 3.08 12.79
N SER A 253 -15.30 3.39 11.81
CA SER A 253 -14.88 4.02 10.55
C SER A 253 -14.37 5.45 10.72
N GLN A 254 -14.68 6.11 11.83
CA GLN A 254 -14.25 7.48 12.16
C GLN A 254 -12.92 7.48 12.92
N SER A 255 -12.41 6.32 13.33
CA SER A 255 -11.24 6.23 14.21
C SER A 255 -9.97 6.85 13.64
N LEU A 256 -9.78 6.88 12.32
CA LEU A 256 -8.61 7.53 11.69
C LEU A 256 -8.82 9.01 11.36
N ASP A 257 -10.01 9.55 11.65
CA ASP A 257 -10.40 10.93 11.32
C ASP A 257 -10.73 11.76 12.57
N ALA A 258 -10.99 11.11 13.70
CA ALA A 258 -11.49 11.75 14.93
C ALA A 258 -10.40 12.17 15.93
N PHE A 259 -9.20 11.60 15.82
CA PHE A 259 -8.11 11.82 16.78
C PHE A 259 -6.96 12.61 16.15
N LYS A 260 -6.23 13.32 17.00
CA LYS A 260 -5.10 14.17 16.60
C LYS A 260 -3.84 13.34 16.36
N THR A 261 -3.59 12.38 17.23
CA THR A 261 -2.37 11.58 17.28
C THR A 261 -2.70 10.10 17.30
N TYR A 262 -1.75 9.31 16.81
CA TYR A 262 -1.86 7.87 16.67
C TYR A 262 -0.55 7.20 17.03
N TYR A 263 -0.62 6.08 17.74
CA TYR A 263 0.52 5.21 17.95
C TYR A 263 0.70 4.27 16.76
N VAL A 264 1.92 4.21 16.23
CA VAL A 264 2.32 3.23 15.22
C VAL A 264 2.51 1.89 15.91
N ASN A 265 1.60 0.95 15.68
CA ASN A 265 1.62 -0.35 16.34
C ASN A 265 2.60 -1.32 15.67
N LYS A 266 3.87 -1.26 16.10
CA LYS A 266 4.89 -2.25 15.72
C LYS A 266 4.64 -3.65 16.29
N TYR A 267 3.66 -3.85 17.18
CA TYR A 267 3.32 -5.16 17.76
C TYR A 267 2.10 -5.80 17.10
N ALA A 268 1.64 -5.28 15.96
CA ALA A 268 0.50 -5.85 15.23
C ALA A 268 0.77 -7.29 14.78
N ASP A 269 2.01 -7.59 14.40
CA ASP A 269 2.54 -8.90 14.03
C ASP A 269 4.07 -8.89 14.11
N HIS A 270 4.71 -10.03 13.83
CA HIS A 270 6.16 -10.16 13.94
C HIS A 270 6.89 -9.27 12.93
N HIS A 271 6.42 -9.23 11.69
CA HIS A 271 7.09 -8.46 10.65
C HIS A 271 6.98 -6.95 10.88
N ALA A 272 5.88 -6.46 11.46
CA ALA A 272 5.72 -5.05 11.83
C ALA A 272 6.77 -4.64 12.87
N HIS A 273 7.08 -5.56 13.78
CA HIS A 273 8.12 -5.37 14.79
C HIS A 273 9.51 -5.33 14.17
N GLU A 274 9.78 -6.16 13.16
CA GLU A 274 11.07 -6.21 12.46
C GLU A 274 11.37 -4.93 11.65
N ILE A 275 10.34 -4.26 11.10
CA ILE A 275 10.54 -3.07 10.25
C ILE A 275 10.38 -1.74 10.98
N ALA A 276 9.51 -1.66 12.00
CA ALA A 276 9.14 -0.40 12.64
C ALA A 276 9.63 -0.29 14.10
N PHE A 277 10.72 -0.98 14.46
CA PHE A 277 11.26 -1.01 15.83
C PHE A 277 11.67 0.36 16.38
#